data_AF-A0A8K0GDR2-F1
#
_entry.id   AF-A0A8K0GDR2-F1
#
_cell.length_a   1.000
_cell.length_b   1.000
_cell.length_c   1.000
_cell.angle_alpha   90.00
_cell.angle_beta   90.00
_cell.angle_gamma   90.00
#
_symmetry.space_group_name_H-M   'P 1'
#
loop_
_entity.id
_entity.type
_entity.pdbx_description
1 polymer ?
#
loop_
_entity_poly.entity_id
_entity_poly.type
_entity_poly.pdbx_seq_one_letter_code
_entity_poly.pdbx_strand_id
1 'polypeptide(L)'
;MSGGLRPDPIESEGRDPTIPWICNHGQKKKDITNDLKLFKKYLSQKASELVLKPADPKNDRSTYLTLLETVFCRVILLNRRRPGELQRMYLHTYETSGYKATYEEFNDLISPAEKILLKHFKRVVTRAKRGRGVTFLFTLEVQDHIEQLEKCRENFVSKDNPFLFALPNSSSPIYGYKVLRKHALACSAKNPDALTATRL
;
A
#
# COMPACT_ATOMS: atom_id res chain seq x y z
N MET A 1 12.09 50.96 -52.97
CA MET A 1 12.65 49.72 -53.56
C MET A 1 13.56 49.15 -52.49
N SER A 2 13.28 48.09 -51.74
CA SER A 2 12.57 46.81 -51.93
C SER A 2 12.22 46.34 -50.49
N GLY A 3 11.01 45.93 -50.12
CA GLY A 3 10.23 44.86 -50.72
C GLY A 3 10.63 43.51 -50.13
N GLY A 4 10.38 43.28 -48.83
CA GLY A 4 10.65 42.01 -48.13
C GLY A 4 9.44 41.62 -47.28
N LEU A 5 8.61 40.73 -47.83
CA LEU A 5 7.39 40.19 -47.25
C LEU A 5 7.69 39.33 -46.01
N ARG A 6 6.97 39.59 -44.91
CA ARG A 6 6.85 38.63 -43.79
C ARG A 6 5.86 37.53 -44.24
N PRO A 7 6.11 36.24 -43.98
CA PRO A 7 5.11 35.21 -44.22
C PRO A 7 3.97 35.30 -43.19
N ASP A 8 2.75 35.12 -43.69
CA ASP A 8 1.50 35.11 -42.94
C ASP A 8 1.40 33.96 -41.93
N PRO A 9 0.52 34.06 -40.91
CA PRO A 9 0.30 32.99 -39.94
C PRO A 9 -0.39 31.80 -40.62
N ILE A 10 0.17 30.60 -40.45
CA ILE A 10 -0.42 29.35 -40.92
C ILE A 10 -1.81 29.18 -40.29
N GLU A 11 -2.79 29.04 -41.18
CA GLU A 11 -4.20 28.87 -40.89
C GLU A 11 -4.50 27.68 -39.98
N SER A 12 -5.53 27.90 -39.17
CA SER A 12 -6.19 26.92 -38.32
C SER A 12 -6.72 25.72 -39.10
N GLU A 13 -6.13 24.55 -38.90
CA GLU A 13 -6.75 23.29 -39.33
C GLU A 13 -8.04 23.05 -38.55
N GLY A 14 -9.11 22.82 -39.31
CA GLY A 14 -10.48 22.74 -38.86
C GLY A 14 -10.74 21.63 -37.85
N ARG A 15 -11.43 21.98 -36.77
CA ARG A 15 -12.14 21.03 -35.92
C ARG A 15 -13.58 20.95 -36.37
N ASP A 16 -14.00 19.77 -36.79
CA ASP A 16 -15.39 19.45 -37.13
C ASP A 16 -16.27 19.54 -35.86
N PRO A 17 -17.24 20.48 -35.80
CA PRO A 17 -18.09 20.68 -34.63
C PRO A 17 -19.19 19.62 -34.46
N THR A 18 -19.30 18.64 -35.37
CA THR A 18 -20.37 17.64 -35.35
C THR A 18 -20.04 16.35 -34.60
N ILE A 19 -18.79 16.14 -34.17
CA ILE A 19 -18.39 14.96 -33.40
C ILE A 19 -18.72 15.20 -31.92
N PRO A 20 -19.68 14.48 -31.31
CA PRO A 20 -19.94 14.61 -29.88
C PRO A 20 -18.71 14.15 -29.11
N TRP A 21 -18.29 14.94 -28.12
CA TRP A 21 -17.30 14.54 -27.13
C TRP A 21 -17.88 13.38 -26.30
N ILE A 22 -17.79 12.15 -26.81
CA ILE A 22 -18.12 10.97 -26.02
C ILE A 22 -16.96 10.76 -25.05
N CYS A 23 -17.01 11.49 -23.93
CA CYS A 23 -16.29 11.14 -22.73
C CYS A 23 -16.78 9.76 -22.28
N ASN A 24 -16.09 8.71 -22.72
CA ASN A 24 -16.39 7.33 -22.36
C ASN A 24 -15.94 7.07 -20.91
N HIS A 25 -16.63 7.70 -19.96
CA HIS A 25 -16.39 7.59 -18.52
C HIS A 25 -17.09 6.36 -17.91
N GLY A 26 -17.88 5.62 -18.71
CA GLY A 26 -18.71 4.50 -18.27
C GLY A 26 -18.05 3.11 -18.31
N GLN A 27 -17.03 2.89 -19.17
CA GLN A 27 -16.46 1.54 -19.37
C GLN A 27 -15.24 1.21 -18.48
N LYS A 28 -14.53 2.20 -17.93
CA LYS A 28 -13.34 1.95 -17.07
C LYS A 28 -13.65 1.48 -15.64
N LYS A 29 -14.89 1.63 -15.17
CA LYS A 29 -15.23 1.47 -13.75
C LYS A 29 -15.58 0.02 -13.35
N LYS A 30 -15.88 -0.85 -14.33
CA LYS A 30 -16.46 -2.19 -14.07
C LYS A 30 -15.42 -3.29 -13.81
N ASP A 31 -14.11 -3.03 -13.98
CA ASP A 31 -13.07 -4.08 -13.90
C ASP A 31 -12.18 -4.02 -12.64
N ILE A 32 -12.02 -2.85 -12.00
CA ILE A 32 -11.09 -2.70 -10.87
C ILE A 32 -11.52 -3.45 -9.60
N THR A 33 -12.82 -3.60 -9.38
CA THR A 33 -13.36 -4.28 -8.18
C THR A 33 -13.00 -5.76 -8.19
N ASN A 34 -13.02 -6.41 -9.35
CA ASN A 34 -12.64 -7.82 -9.48
C ASN A 34 -11.15 -8.00 -9.27
N ASP A 35 -10.33 -7.14 -9.88
CA ASP A 35 -8.88 -7.12 -9.66
C ASP A 35 -8.54 -6.91 -8.18
N LEU A 36 -9.27 -6.05 -7.47
CA LEU A 36 -9.09 -5.83 -6.03
C LEU A 36 -9.42 -7.08 -5.21
N LYS A 37 -10.50 -7.81 -5.58
CA LYS A 37 -10.89 -9.07 -4.93
C LYS A 37 -9.84 -10.15 -5.17
N LEU A 38 -9.36 -10.29 -6.41
CA LEU A 38 -8.28 -11.21 -6.77
C LEU A 38 -7.02 -10.88 -5.98
N PHE A 39 -6.66 -9.60 -5.91
CA PHE A 39 -5.48 -9.16 -5.20
C PHE A 39 -5.56 -9.42 -3.70
N LYS A 40 -6.70 -9.08 -3.07
CA LYS A 40 -6.95 -9.38 -1.66
C LYS A 40 -6.84 -10.88 -1.39
N LYS A 41 -7.50 -11.71 -2.20
CA LYS A 41 -7.48 -13.17 -2.07
C LYS A 41 -6.04 -13.71 -2.18
N TYR A 42 -5.32 -13.29 -3.21
CA TYR A 42 -3.92 -13.66 -3.43
C TYR A 42 -3.04 -13.33 -2.23
N LEU A 43 -3.13 -12.09 -1.71
CA LEU A 43 -2.31 -11.66 -0.57
C LEU A 43 -2.66 -12.43 0.72
N SER A 44 -3.94 -12.69 0.97
CA SER A 44 -4.36 -13.47 2.14
C SER A 44 -3.85 -14.91 2.05
N GLN A 45 -4.08 -15.60 0.93
CA GLN A 45 -3.61 -16.98 0.74
C GLN A 45 -2.09 -17.08 0.87
N LYS A 46 -1.37 -16.17 0.21
CA LYS A 46 0.10 -16.16 0.23
C LYS A 46 0.66 -15.93 1.63
N ALA A 47 0.06 -15.06 2.44
CA ALA A 47 0.49 -14.83 3.81
C ALA A 47 0.29 -16.10 4.67
N SER A 48 -0.90 -16.70 4.60
CA SER A 48 -1.22 -17.92 5.37
C SER A 48 -0.33 -19.10 5.00
N GLU A 49 -0.01 -19.28 3.71
CA GLU A 49 0.89 -20.34 3.26
C GLU A 49 2.33 -20.19 3.77
N LEU A 50 2.81 -18.97 3.96
CA LEU A 50 4.19 -18.71 4.40
C LEU A 50 4.36 -18.90 5.91
N VAL A 51 3.28 -18.73 6.68
CA VAL A 51 3.29 -18.86 8.15
C VAL A 51 3.24 -20.33 8.59
N LEU A 52 2.81 -21.23 7.70
CA LEU A 52 2.67 -22.66 7.99
C LEU A 52 3.89 -23.51 7.60
N LYS A 53 4.97 -22.91 7.07
CA LYS A 53 6.12 -23.67 6.54
C LYS A 53 7.19 -23.90 7.61
N PRO A 54 7.54 -25.16 7.94
CA PRO A 54 8.73 -25.46 8.73
C PRO A 54 10.01 -25.09 7.95
N ALA A 55 11.01 -24.60 8.68
CA ALA A 55 12.10 -23.77 8.19
C ALA A 55 13.30 -24.53 7.58
N ASP A 56 13.85 -23.98 6.49
CA ASP A 56 15.20 -24.26 5.97
C ASP A 56 15.94 -22.92 5.95
N PRO A 57 17.13 -22.77 6.56
CA PRO A 57 17.82 -21.49 6.74
C PRO A 57 17.96 -20.62 5.49
N LYS A 58 18.12 -21.21 4.29
CA LYS A 58 18.20 -20.45 3.03
C LYS A 58 16.82 -20.09 2.48
N ASN A 59 15.87 -21.00 2.60
CA ASN A 59 14.47 -20.75 2.23
C ASN A 59 13.82 -19.71 3.16
N ASP A 60 14.28 -19.63 4.41
CA ASP A 60 13.73 -18.74 5.43
C ASP A 60 13.93 -17.28 5.09
N ARG A 61 15.06 -16.88 4.49
CA ARG A 61 15.24 -15.47 4.10
C ARG A 61 14.27 -15.05 3.00
N SER A 62 14.12 -15.88 1.97
CA SER A 62 13.19 -15.60 0.86
C SER A 62 11.75 -15.61 1.34
N THR A 63 11.41 -16.56 2.21
CA THR A 63 10.10 -16.68 2.87
C THR A 63 9.82 -15.46 3.74
N TYR A 64 10.78 -15.05 4.57
CA TYR A 64 10.71 -13.84 5.39
C TYR A 64 10.43 -12.60 4.55
N LEU A 65 11.24 -12.37 3.50
CA LEU A 65 11.05 -11.22 2.62
C LEU A 65 9.70 -11.26 1.92
N THR A 66 9.27 -12.44 1.45
CA THR A 66 7.98 -12.58 0.76
C THR A 66 6.81 -12.35 1.71
N LEU A 67 6.90 -12.82 2.96
CA LEU A 67 5.89 -12.56 3.99
C LEU A 67 5.84 -11.07 4.33
N LEU A 68 7.01 -10.45 4.54
CA LEU A 68 7.16 -9.01 4.78
C LEU A 68 6.50 -8.17 3.68
N GLU A 69 6.80 -8.47 2.42
CA GLU A 69 6.22 -7.81 1.24
C GLU A 69 4.70 -8.02 1.16
N THR A 70 4.23 -9.24 1.44
CA THR A 70 2.80 -9.58 1.41
C THR A 70 2.04 -8.81 2.49
N VAL A 71 2.56 -8.79 3.72
CA VAL A 71 1.99 -8.03 4.84
C VAL A 71 1.96 -6.53 4.51
N PHE A 72 3.03 -5.99 3.95
CA PHE A 72 3.07 -4.59 3.49
C PHE A 72 1.95 -4.27 2.49
N CYS A 73 1.78 -5.10 1.46
CA CYS A 73 0.71 -4.92 0.47
C CYS A 73 -0.69 -4.99 1.11
N ARG A 74 -0.91 -5.90 2.07
CA ARG A 74 -2.19 -6.02 2.77
C ARG A 74 -2.53 -4.75 3.55
N VAL A 75 -1.55 -4.17 4.24
CA VAL A 75 -1.75 -2.92 4.99
C VAL A 75 -2.05 -1.76 4.04
N ILE A 76 -1.33 -1.64 2.91
CA ILE A 76 -1.62 -0.62 1.90
C ILE A 76 -3.03 -0.78 1.32
N LEU A 77 -3.42 -2.01 0.99
CA LEU A 77 -4.72 -2.33 0.42
C LEU A 77 -5.88 -1.94 1.36
N LEU A 78 -5.72 -2.21 2.65
CA LEU A 78 -6.72 -1.86 3.67
C LEU A 78 -6.81 -0.34 3.89
N ASN A 79 -5.67 0.34 3.97
CA ASN A 79 -5.62 1.75 4.36
C ASN A 79 -5.73 2.73 3.18
N ARG A 80 -5.58 2.25 1.94
CA ARG A 80 -5.56 3.06 0.71
C ARG A 80 -4.60 4.25 0.80
N ARG A 81 -3.42 4.01 1.38
CA ARG A 81 -2.37 5.01 1.58
C ARG A 81 -1.25 4.88 0.56
N ARG A 82 -0.44 5.94 0.41
CA ARG A 82 0.71 5.89 -0.49
C ARG A 82 1.73 4.91 0.08
N PRO A 83 2.31 4.00 -0.74
CA PRO A 83 3.31 3.04 -0.26
C PRO A 83 4.47 3.68 0.51
N GLY A 84 4.91 4.87 0.07
CA GLY A 84 5.98 5.61 0.73
C GLY A 84 5.66 6.03 2.18
N GLU A 85 4.39 6.22 2.54
CA GLU A 85 3.99 6.58 3.90
C GLU A 85 4.20 5.39 4.86
N LEU A 86 3.77 4.20 4.47
CA LEU A 86 3.95 2.98 5.26
C LEU A 86 5.41 2.52 5.29
N GLN A 87 6.12 2.67 4.16
CA GLN A 87 7.52 2.29 4.01
C GLN A 87 8.43 2.95 5.06
N ARG A 88 8.09 4.17 5.49
CA ARG A 88 8.84 4.93 6.49
C ARG A 88 8.38 4.70 7.93
N MET A 89 7.45 3.77 8.17
CA MET A 89 7.01 3.44 9.53
C MET A 89 8.14 2.80 10.31
N TYR A 90 8.42 3.32 11.51
CA TYR A 90 9.39 2.73 12.41
C TYR A 90 8.77 1.60 13.24
N LEU A 91 9.58 0.57 13.54
CA LEU A 91 9.22 -0.56 14.38
C LEU A 91 8.77 -0.07 15.76
N HIS A 92 9.56 0.79 16.39
CA HIS A 92 9.22 1.39 17.68
C HIS A 92 7.85 2.09 17.69
N THR A 93 7.50 2.80 16.60
CA THR A 93 6.17 3.43 16.49
C THR A 93 5.05 2.41 16.45
N TYR A 94 5.26 1.27 15.78
CA TYR A 94 4.31 0.17 15.78
C TYR A 94 4.19 -0.51 17.15
N GLU A 95 5.31 -0.79 17.82
CA GLU A 95 5.33 -1.47 19.13
C GLU A 95 4.65 -0.62 20.23
N THR A 96 5.00 0.66 20.31
CA THR A 96 4.44 1.62 21.29
C THR A 96 2.98 1.96 21.02
N SER A 97 2.53 1.83 19.77
CA SER A 97 1.12 1.99 19.44
C SER A 97 0.35 0.75 19.87
N GLY A 98 -0.70 0.89 20.69
CA GLY A 98 -1.66 -0.20 20.91
C GLY A 98 -1.82 -0.75 22.31
N TYR A 99 -1.99 0.10 23.32
CA TYR A 99 -2.74 -0.36 24.53
C TYR A 99 -3.68 0.70 25.12
N LYS A 100 -3.42 1.99 24.88
CA LYS A 100 -4.17 3.11 25.46
C LYS A 100 -4.36 4.31 24.52
N ALA A 101 -4.25 4.10 23.21
CA ALA A 101 -4.74 5.13 22.28
C ALA A 101 -6.26 5.01 22.23
N THR A 102 -6.91 5.18 23.38
CA THR A 102 -8.35 5.21 23.48
C THR A 102 -8.81 6.21 22.45
N TYR A 103 -9.83 5.83 21.69
CA TYR A 103 -10.53 6.78 20.83
C TYR A 103 -11.31 7.79 21.69
N GLU A 104 -10.86 8.11 22.91
CA GLU A 104 -11.48 9.05 23.85
C GLU A 104 -11.79 10.36 23.16
N GLU A 105 -10.84 10.89 22.39
CA GLU A 105 -11.00 12.11 21.59
C GLU A 105 -12.09 12.03 20.50
N PHE A 106 -12.50 10.81 20.12
CA PHE A 106 -13.49 10.55 19.07
C PHE A 106 -14.68 9.73 19.59
N ASN A 107 -14.78 9.48 20.90
CA ASN A 107 -15.78 8.57 21.43
C ASN A 107 -17.20 9.07 21.18
N ASP A 108 -17.38 10.39 21.10
CA ASP A 108 -18.67 11.02 20.82
C ASP A 108 -18.97 11.11 19.32
N LEU A 109 -17.95 10.92 18.46
CA LEU A 109 -18.06 11.00 16.99
C LEU A 109 -18.19 9.63 16.32
N ILE A 110 -17.85 8.55 17.04
CA ILE A 110 -17.84 7.18 16.53
C ILE A 110 -19.09 6.45 17.00
N SER A 111 -19.83 5.88 16.05
CA SER A 111 -21.02 5.08 16.35
C SER A 111 -20.68 3.83 17.19
N PRO A 112 -21.66 3.26 17.93
CA PRO A 112 -21.44 2.03 18.68
C PRO A 112 -20.93 0.87 17.83
N ALA A 113 -21.40 0.76 16.58
CA ALA A 113 -20.96 -0.27 15.64
C ALA A 113 -19.49 -0.08 15.23
N GLU A 114 -19.07 1.15 14.94
CA GLU A 114 -17.68 1.45 14.61
C GLU A 114 -16.76 1.21 15.81
N LYS A 115 -17.19 1.51 17.04
CA LYS A 115 -16.42 1.20 18.26
C LYS A 115 -16.15 -0.29 18.39
N ILE A 116 -17.14 -1.14 18.09
CA ILE A 116 -16.96 -2.59 18.08
C ILE A 116 -15.96 -3.00 17.00
N LEU A 117 -16.10 -2.46 15.79
CA LEU A 117 -15.22 -2.77 14.68
C LEU A 117 -13.76 -2.39 14.99
N LEU A 118 -13.52 -1.21 15.57
CA LEU A 118 -12.19 -0.71 15.89
C LEU A 118 -11.46 -1.56 16.95
N LYS A 119 -12.17 -2.36 17.76
CA LYS A 119 -11.52 -3.34 18.67
C LYS A 119 -10.74 -4.42 17.93
N HIS A 120 -11.06 -4.67 16.66
CA HIS A 120 -10.38 -5.65 15.81
C HIS A 120 -9.22 -5.05 15.00
N PHE A 121 -8.90 -3.75 15.21
CA PHE A 121 -7.81 -3.08 14.54
C PHE A 121 -6.84 -2.43 15.52
N LYS A 122 -5.54 -2.66 15.31
CA LYS A 122 -4.49 -1.85 15.91
C LYS A 122 -4.34 -0.57 15.11
N ARG A 123 -4.46 0.58 15.79
CA ARG A 123 -4.30 1.92 15.21
C ARG A 123 -2.90 2.45 15.48
N VAL A 124 -2.17 2.78 14.43
CA VAL A 124 -0.81 3.32 14.49
C VAL A 124 -0.79 4.69 13.83
N VAL A 125 -0.37 5.72 14.57
CA VAL A 125 -0.27 7.08 14.05
C VAL A 125 1.21 7.41 13.82
N THR A 126 1.55 7.69 12.57
CA THR A 126 2.90 8.09 12.15
C THR A 126 2.95 9.59 11.89
N ARG A 127 4.03 10.28 12.27
CA ARG A 127 4.16 11.73 12.00
C ARG A 127 4.49 11.97 10.52
N ALA A 128 3.71 12.79 9.82
CA ALA A 128 4.02 13.21 8.46
C ALA A 128 4.68 14.60 8.40
N LYS A 129 5.24 14.92 7.22
CA LYS A 129 6.04 16.13 6.92
C LYS A 129 5.39 17.48 7.28
N ARG A 130 4.06 17.54 7.45
CA ARG A 130 3.29 18.78 7.74
C ARG A 130 2.51 18.72 9.05
N GLY A 131 2.98 17.95 10.03
CA GLY A 131 2.36 17.85 11.36
C GLY A 131 1.04 17.06 11.42
N ARG A 132 0.39 16.79 10.28
CA ARG A 132 -0.75 15.87 10.21
C ARG A 132 -0.26 14.43 10.31
N GLY A 133 -0.67 13.72 11.36
CA GLY A 133 -0.38 12.29 11.50
C GLY A 133 -1.04 11.47 10.39
N VAL A 134 -0.35 10.44 9.89
CA VAL A 134 -0.93 9.41 9.02
C VAL A 134 -1.25 8.19 9.86
N THR A 135 -2.52 7.85 9.91
CA THR A 135 -3.04 6.71 10.64
C THR A 135 -3.07 5.47 9.76
N PHE A 136 -2.58 4.35 10.29
CA PHE A 136 -2.70 3.03 9.71
C PHE A 136 -3.47 2.11 10.66
N LEU A 137 -4.37 1.32 10.08
CA LEU A 137 -5.11 0.25 10.74
C LEU A 137 -4.51 -1.10 10.34
N PHE A 138 -4.38 -1.98 11.33
CA PHE A 138 -3.87 -3.33 11.16
C PHE A 138 -4.90 -4.32 11.71
N THR A 139 -5.41 -5.24 10.89
CA THR A 139 -6.32 -6.32 11.33
C THR A 139 -5.59 -7.26 12.28
N LEU A 140 -6.31 -7.97 13.15
CA LEU A 140 -5.74 -9.02 14.02
C LEU A 140 -4.83 -9.98 13.24
N GLU A 141 -5.32 -10.54 12.13
CA GLU A 141 -4.53 -11.45 11.28
C GLU A 141 -3.22 -10.83 10.76
N VAL A 142 -3.21 -9.52 10.49
CA VAL A 142 -1.98 -8.84 10.04
C VAL A 142 -1.03 -8.61 11.22
N GLN A 143 -1.56 -8.37 12.41
CA GLN A 143 -0.76 -8.26 13.63
C GLN A 143 -0.06 -9.59 13.94
N ASP A 144 -0.77 -10.71 13.82
CA ASP A 144 -0.20 -12.04 14.00
C ASP A 144 0.97 -12.29 13.02
N HIS A 145 0.80 -11.92 11.75
CA HIS A 145 1.88 -12.01 10.76
C HIS A 145 3.08 -11.12 11.08
N ILE A 146 2.85 -9.91 11.61
CA ILE A 146 3.92 -9.01 12.04
C ILE A 146 4.65 -9.61 13.25
N GLU A 147 3.95 -10.21 14.19
CA GLU A 147 4.57 -10.89 15.34
C GLU A 147 5.49 -12.04 14.89
N GLN A 148 5.08 -12.82 13.88
CA GLN A 148 5.97 -13.85 13.30
C GLN A 148 7.20 -13.24 12.63
N LEU A 149 7.05 -12.12 11.92
CA LEU A 149 8.18 -11.39 11.33
C LEU A 149 9.11 -10.82 12.41
N GLU A 150 8.60 -10.39 13.56
CA GLU A 150 9.41 -9.91 14.68
C GLU A 150 10.22 -11.04 15.32
N LYS A 151 9.62 -12.22 15.54
CA LYS A 151 10.29 -13.40 16.10
C LYS A 151 11.53 -13.83 15.30
N CYS A 152 11.47 -13.70 13.99
CA CYS A 152 12.57 -14.08 13.09
C CYS A 152 13.42 -12.89 12.64
N ARG A 153 13.13 -11.67 13.11
CA ARG A 153 13.76 -10.43 12.60
C ARG A 153 15.27 -10.42 12.77
N GLU A 154 15.77 -10.83 13.94
CA GLU A 154 17.20 -10.79 14.28
C GLU A 154 18.07 -11.65 13.34
N ASN A 155 17.47 -12.66 12.70
CA ASN A 155 18.17 -13.52 11.74
C ASN A 155 18.46 -12.83 10.39
N PHE A 156 17.71 -11.78 10.06
CA PHE A 156 17.69 -11.20 8.72
C PHE A 156 17.88 -9.69 8.69
N VAL A 157 17.69 -8.99 9.80
CA VAL A 157 17.68 -7.53 9.87
C VAL A 157 18.57 -7.06 11.01
N SER A 158 19.49 -6.12 10.72
CA SER A 158 20.34 -5.53 11.75
C SER A 158 19.49 -4.80 12.80
N LYS A 159 19.95 -4.85 14.07
CA LYS A 159 19.32 -4.12 15.20
C LYS A 159 19.27 -2.60 14.96
N ASP A 160 20.18 -2.07 14.15
CA ASP A 160 20.24 -0.65 13.81
C ASP A 160 19.20 -0.22 12.76
N ASN A 161 18.50 -1.18 12.11
CA ASN A 161 17.47 -0.84 11.12
C ASN A 161 16.13 -0.51 11.81
N PRO A 162 15.67 0.76 11.79
CA PRO A 162 14.52 1.19 12.58
C PRO A 162 13.19 0.88 11.91
N PHE A 163 13.17 0.44 10.65
CA PHE A 163 11.93 0.33 9.88
C PHE A 163 11.14 -0.93 10.24
N LEU A 164 9.81 -0.80 10.37
CA LEU A 164 8.92 -1.95 10.54
C LEU A 164 9.10 -2.91 9.35
N PHE A 165 8.99 -2.37 8.13
CA PHE A 165 9.20 -3.11 6.89
C PHE A 165 10.64 -2.98 6.37
N ALA A 166 11.59 -3.46 7.17
CA ALA A 166 13.02 -3.43 6.89
C ALA A 166 13.42 -4.44 5.80
N LEU A 167 14.25 -4.02 4.85
CA LEU A 167 14.82 -4.93 3.87
C LEU A 167 15.91 -5.82 4.55
N PRO A 168 15.86 -7.16 4.38
CA PRO A 168 16.86 -8.06 4.95
C PRO A 168 18.30 -7.73 4.54
N ASN A 169 19.23 -7.75 5.49
CA ASN A 169 20.65 -7.41 5.34
C ASN A 169 20.89 -6.03 4.72
N SER A 170 20.02 -5.08 5.05
CA SER A 170 20.11 -3.68 4.64
C SER A 170 19.70 -2.78 5.80
N SER A 171 20.14 -1.52 5.76
CA SER A 171 19.66 -0.43 6.63
C SER A 171 18.45 0.31 6.06
N SER A 172 17.98 -0.08 4.88
CA SER A 172 16.85 0.54 4.18
C SER A 172 15.55 -0.21 4.40
N PRO A 173 14.38 0.46 4.26
CA PRO A 173 13.11 -0.23 4.18
C PRO A 173 12.91 -0.84 2.79
N ILE A 174 11.89 -1.70 2.66
CA ILE A 174 11.46 -2.20 1.34
C ILE A 174 11.00 -1.06 0.42
N TYR A 175 11.10 -1.23 -0.89
CA TYR A 175 10.64 -0.24 -1.86
C TYR A 175 9.16 -0.43 -2.18
N GLY A 176 8.28 0.32 -1.50
CA GLY A 176 6.84 0.07 -1.47
C GLY A 176 6.17 -0.01 -2.85
N TYR A 177 6.50 0.89 -3.79
CA TYR A 177 5.95 0.84 -5.15
C TYR A 177 6.42 -0.39 -5.94
N LYS A 178 7.68 -0.79 -5.78
CA LYS A 178 8.24 -1.98 -6.44
C LYS A 178 7.58 -3.24 -5.91
N VAL A 179 7.40 -3.32 -4.59
CA VAL A 179 6.73 -4.43 -3.90
C VAL A 179 5.26 -4.52 -4.32
N LEU A 180 4.53 -3.40 -4.31
CA LEU A 180 3.12 -3.39 -4.70
C LEU A 180 2.94 -3.82 -6.15
N ARG A 181 3.77 -3.31 -7.08
CA ARG A 181 3.75 -3.70 -8.49
C ARG A 181 4.08 -5.17 -8.69
N LYS A 182 5.11 -5.69 -8.00
CA LYS A 182 5.47 -7.12 -8.02
C LYS A 182 4.28 -8.00 -7.66
N HIS A 183 3.58 -7.68 -6.57
CA HIS A 183 2.46 -8.48 -6.11
C HIS A 183 1.18 -8.27 -6.93
N ALA A 184 0.95 -7.07 -7.48
CA ALA A 184 -0.16 -6.81 -8.39
C ALA A 184 -0.02 -7.58 -9.71
N LEU A 185 1.19 -7.68 -10.28
CA LEU A 185 1.44 -8.49 -11.47
C LEU A 185 1.23 -10.00 -11.21
N ALA A 186 1.47 -10.46 -9.98
CA ALA A 186 1.36 -11.86 -9.60
C ALA A 186 -0.08 -12.32 -9.30
N CYS A 187 -1.03 -11.41 -9.07
CA CYS A 187 -2.39 -11.78 -8.63
C CYS A 187 -3.37 -12.09 -9.78
N SER A 188 -2.87 -12.22 -11.01
CA SER A 188 -3.68 -12.48 -12.22
C SER A 188 -4.78 -11.43 -12.48
N ALA A 189 -4.59 -10.21 -11.97
CA ALA A 189 -5.45 -9.07 -12.27
C ALA A 189 -5.34 -8.69 -13.74
N LYS A 190 -6.45 -8.24 -14.32
CA LYS A 190 -6.48 -7.79 -15.73
C LYS A 190 -5.78 -6.45 -15.89
N ASN A 191 -5.90 -5.57 -14.90
CA ASN A 191 -5.26 -4.27 -14.88
C ASN A 191 -4.41 -4.09 -13.60
N PRO A 192 -3.22 -4.71 -13.53
CA PRO A 192 -2.36 -4.66 -12.36
C PRO A 192 -1.87 -3.23 -12.06
N ASP A 193 -1.70 -2.37 -13.07
CA ASP A 193 -1.26 -1.00 -12.86
C ASP A 193 -2.31 -0.18 -12.08
N ALA A 194 -3.60 -0.45 -12.30
CA ALA A 194 -4.68 0.19 -11.55
C ALA A 194 -4.67 -0.19 -10.06
N LEU A 195 -4.10 -1.34 -9.67
CA LEU A 195 -3.89 -1.73 -8.27
C LEU A 195 -2.73 -0.99 -7.59
N THR A 196 -1.89 -0.31 -8.36
CA THR A 196 -0.72 0.42 -7.85
C THR A 196 -0.87 1.94 -7.95
N ALA A 197 -1.89 2.41 -8.68
CA ALA A 197 -2.16 3.82 -8.87
C ALA A 197 -2.46 4.51 -7.53
N THR A 198 -1.97 5.73 -7.37
CA THR A 198 -2.16 6.58 -6.17
C THR A 198 -3.61 7.05 -5.94
N ARG A 199 -4.58 6.48 -6.68
CA ARG A 199 -6.01 6.81 -6.65
C ARG A 199 -6.89 5.57 -6.40
N LEU A 200 -6.38 4.57 -5.67
CA LEU A 200 -7.24 3.51 -5.11
C LEU A 200 -8.14 4.04 -4.00
#